data_AF-A0A835LX15-F1
#
_entry.id   AF-A0A835LX15-F1
#
_cell.length_a   1.000
_cell.length_b   1.000
_cell.length_c   1.000
_cell.angle_alpha   90.00
_cell.angle_beta   90.00
_cell.angle_gamma   90.00
#
_symmetry.space_group_name_H-M   'P 1'
#
loop_
_entity.id
_entity.type
_entity.pdbx_description
1 polymer ?
#
loop_
_entity_poly.entity_id
_entity_poly.type
_entity_poly.pdbx_seq_one_letter_code
_entity_poly.pdbx_strand_id
1 'polypeptide(L)'
;MKDDSIEGIYDTLNECAVISKSAGGIGVSVHNIRATSSYIRGTNGTSNGIVPMLRVFNDTARYVDQGGGKRKGAFHVYLEPWHADVFEFLDLRKNHGKVYYWCYLSSYLKK
;
A
#
# COMPACT_ATOMS: atom_id res chain seq x y z
N MET A 1 -8.42 3.96 3.82
CA MET A 1 -8.41 2.60 4.36
C MET A 1 -9.64 2.43 5.22
N LYS A 2 -10.41 1.35 5.07
CA LYS A 2 -11.67 1.16 5.82
C LYS A 2 -11.44 0.94 7.31
N ASP A 3 -10.50 0.08 7.67
CA ASP A 3 -10.21 -0.29 9.05
C ASP A 3 -8.78 -0.84 9.22
N ASP A 4 -8.23 -0.80 10.44
CA ASP A 4 -6.92 -1.36 10.83
C ASP A 4 -7.03 -2.83 11.26
N SER A 5 -7.69 -3.59 10.39
CA SER A 5 -7.95 -5.02 10.50
C SER A 5 -7.64 -5.72 9.17
N ILE A 6 -7.41 -7.04 9.23
CA ILE A 6 -7.15 -7.83 8.01
C ILE A 6 -8.33 -7.70 7.05
N GLU A 7 -9.55 -7.79 7.56
CA GLU A 7 -10.79 -7.64 6.79
C GLU A 7 -10.85 -6.26 6.12
N GLY A 8 -10.61 -5.17 6.87
CA GLY A 8 -10.60 -3.81 6.31
C GLY A 8 -9.54 -3.58 5.23
N ILE A 9 -8.35 -4.19 5.38
CA ILE A 9 -7.26 -4.11 4.40
C ILE A 9 -7.64 -4.84 3.11
N TYR A 10 -8.13 -6.08 3.20
CA TYR A 10 -8.50 -6.88 2.04
C TYR A 10 -9.75 -6.36 1.33
N ASP A 11 -10.71 -5.79 2.06
CA ASP A 11 -11.87 -5.11 1.45
C ASP A 11 -11.43 -3.89 0.64
N THR A 12 -10.51 -3.08 1.18
CA THR A 12 -9.95 -1.94 0.46
C THR A 12 -9.17 -2.41 -0.77
N LEU A 13 -8.42 -3.51 -0.67
CA LEU A 13 -7.68 -4.10 -1.79
C LEU A 13 -8.63 -4.60 -2.89
N ASN A 14 -9.74 -5.24 -2.53
CA ASN A 14 -10.75 -5.72 -3.47
C ASN A 14 -11.38 -4.55 -4.25
N GLU A 15 -11.77 -3.47 -3.56
CA GLU A 15 -12.28 -2.26 -4.20
C GLU A 15 -11.23 -1.66 -5.15
N CYS A 16 -9.96 -1.60 -4.74
CA CYS A 16 -8.88 -1.14 -5.59
C CYS A 16 -8.71 -2.02 -6.84
N ALA A 17 -8.83 -3.34 -6.72
CA ALA A 17 -8.73 -4.25 -7.85
C ALA A 17 -9.91 -4.06 -8.84
N VAL A 18 -11.13 -3.91 -8.33
CA VAL A 18 -12.33 -3.68 -9.16
C VAL A 18 -12.25 -2.35 -9.91
N ILE A 19 -11.81 -1.28 -9.25
CA ILE A 19 -11.63 0.03 -9.88
C ILE A 19 -10.46 0.00 -10.89
N SER A 20 -9.38 -0.72 -10.56
CA SER A 20 -8.23 -0.81 -11.47
C SER A 20 -8.63 -1.53 -12.76
N LYS A 21 -9.47 -2.57 -12.68
CA LYS A 21 -10.00 -3.29 -13.84
C LYS A 21 -10.74 -2.37 -14.82
N SER A 22 -11.48 -1.36 -14.33
CA SER A 22 -12.26 -0.43 -15.17
C SER A 22 -11.46 0.77 -15.68
N ALA A 23 -10.14 0.67 -15.67
CA ALA A 23 -9.21 1.73 -16.07
C ALA A 23 -9.16 2.96 -15.14
N GLY A 24 -9.57 2.81 -13.88
CA GLY A 24 -9.51 3.86 -12.87
C GLY A 24 -8.12 4.03 -12.25
N GLY A 25 -7.71 5.28 -12.04
CA GLY A 25 -6.58 5.62 -11.17
C GLY A 25 -7.02 5.72 -9.71
N ILE A 26 -6.21 5.21 -8.78
CA ILE A 26 -6.65 4.98 -7.40
C ILE A 26 -5.70 5.65 -6.41
N GLY A 27 -6.27 6.39 -5.47
CA GLY A 27 -5.58 7.01 -4.35
C GLY A 27 -6.01 6.40 -3.03
N VAL A 28 -5.09 5.77 -2.29
CA VAL A 28 -5.36 5.14 -0.99
C VAL A 28 -4.65 5.90 0.11
N SER A 29 -5.41 6.29 1.13
CA SER A 29 -4.85 6.87 2.35
C SER A 29 -4.64 5.78 3.40
N VAL A 30 -3.40 5.64 3.91
CA VAL A 30 -2.97 4.54 4.81
C VAL A 30 -2.56 5.01 6.21
N HIS A 31 -2.85 6.27 6.57
CA HIS A 31 -2.57 6.86 7.89
C HIS A 31 -3.20 6.10 9.07
N ASN A 32 -4.31 5.39 8.83
CA ASN A 32 -5.02 4.63 9.87
C ASN A 32 -4.39 3.28 10.20
N ILE A 33 -3.42 2.81 9.41
CA ILE A 33 -2.80 1.50 9.64
C ILE A 33 -1.75 1.61 10.73
N ARG A 34 -1.69 0.61 11.61
CA ARG A 34 -0.67 0.57 12.66
C ARG A 34 0.75 0.43 12.11
N ALA A 35 1.69 1.11 12.73
CA ALA A 35 3.11 1.07 12.35
C ALA A 35 3.80 -0.23 12.77
N THR A 36 5.04 -0.42 12.30
CA THR A 36 5.92 -1.53 12.67
C THR A 36 6.07 -1.63 14.19
N SER A 37 6.11 -2.84 14.74
CA SER A 37 6.21 -3.12 16.18
C SER A 37 4.98 -2.76 17.02
N SER A 38 3.86 -2.35 16.40
CA SER A 38 2.59 -2.14 17.13
C SER A 38 1.99 -3.47 17.61
N TYR A 39 1.39 -3.46 18.80
CA TYR A 39 0.79 -4.65 19.41
C TYR A 39 -0.46 -5.14 18.67
N ILE A 40 -0.60 -6.46 18.49
CA ILE A 40 -1.78 -7.11 17.90
C ILE A 40 -2.45 -7.97 18.98
N ARG A 41 -3.61 -7.50 19.46
CA ARG A 41 -4.38 -8.16 20.53
C ARG A 41 -4.83 -9.58 20.18
N GLY A 42 -5.13 -9.86 18.91
CA GLY A 42 -5.68 -11.16 18.47
C GLY A 42 -4.64 -12.29 18.38
N THR A 43 -3.44 -11.99 17.89
CA THR A 43 -2.37 -12.98 17.68
C THR A 43 -1.25 -12.88 18.71
N ASN A 44 -1.36 -11.96 19.67
CA ASN A 44 -0.33 -11.61 20.66
C ASN A 44 1.06 -11.33 20.02
N GLY A 45 1.05 -10.87 18.78
CA GLY A 45 2.24 -10.59 17.97
C GLY A 45 2.46 -9.09 17.77
N THR A 46 3.54 -8.78 17.06
CA THR A 46 3.87 -7.43 16.62
C THR A 46 3.49 -7.23 15.15
N SER A 47 3.09 -6.01 14.80
CA SER A 47 2.83 -5.63 13.41
C SER A 47 4.12 -5.55 12.61
N ASN A 48 4.06 -6.04 11.38
CA ASN A 48 5.14 -5.89 10.40
C ASN A 48 5.11 -4.51 9.70
N GLY A 49 4.16 -3.63 10.07
CA GLY A 49 4.04 -2.26 9.57
C GLY A 49 3.40 -2.13 8.19
N ILE A 50 3.54 -0.94 7.61
CA ILE A 50 2.90 -0.60 6.33
C ILE A 50 3.60 -1.25 5.12
N VAL A 51 4.89 -1.55 5.24
CA VAL A 51 5.69 -1.92 4.06
C VAL A 51 5.27 -3.25 3.43
N PRO A 52 5.08 -4.35 4.19
CA PRO A 52 4.59 -5.60 3.62
C PRO A 52 3.18 -5.46 3.01
N MET A 53 2.33 -4.63 3.61
CA MET A 53 1.00 -4.35 3.08
C MET A 53 1.09 -3.67 1.70
N LEU A 54 1.94 -2.65 1.56
CA LEU A 54 2.12 -1.95 0.28
C LEU A 54 2.65 -2.86 -0.84
N ARG A 55 3.40 -3.91 -0.51
CA ARG A 55 3.82 -4.92 -1.51
C ARG A 55 2.64 -5.68 -2.09
N VAL A 56 1.67 -6.08 -1.26
CA VAL A 56 0.45 -6.76 -1.72
C VAL A 56 -0.36 -5.87 -2.66
N PHE A 57 -0.47 -4.58 -2.33
CA PHE A 57 -1.09 -3.60 -3.21
C PHE A 57 -0.33 -3.48 -4.54
N ASN A 58 1.00 -3.41 -4.51
CA ASN A 58 1.82 -3.34 -5.72
C ASN A 58 1.64 -4.58 -6.62
N ASP A 59 1.65 -5.77 -6.05
CA ASP A 59 1.49 -7.01 -6.81
C ASP A 59 0.08 -7.11 -7.42
N THR A 60 -0.93 -6.65 -6.68
CA THR A 60 -2.29 -6.52 -7.20
C THR A 60 -2.38 -5.53 -8.36
N ALA A 61 -1.64 -4.42 -8.30
CA ALA A 61 -1.57 -3.41 -9.37
C ALA A 61 -1.02 -4.01 -10.67
N ARG A 62 0.00 -4.85 -10.52
CA ARG A 62 0.67 -5.53 -11.62
C ARG A 62 -0.18 -6.65 -12.19
N TYR A 63 -0.95 -7.34 -11.34
CA TYR A 63 -1.86 -8.39 -11.74
C TYR A 63 -3.05 -7.85 -12.51
N VAL A 64 -3.65 -6.75 -12.04
CA VAL A 64 -4.80 -6.10 -12.68
C VAL A 64 -4.31 -5.09 -13.73
N ASP A 65 -3.81 -5.61 -14.84
CA ASP A 65 -3.39 -4.82 -16.01
C ASP A 65 -4.60 -4.41 -16.86
N GLN A 66 -4.67 -3.14 -17.23
CA GLN A 66 -5.81 -2.56 -17.93
C GLN A 66 -5.72 -2.86 -19.43
N GLY A 67 -6.66 -3.65 -19.93
CA GLY A 67 -6.98 -3.72 -21.37
C GLY A 67 -5.90 -4.36 -22.24
N GLY A 68 -5.32 -5.48 -21.81
CA GLY A 68 -4.41 -6.29 -22.64
C GLY A 68 -2.99 -5.74 -22.74
N GLY A 69 -2.45 -5.19 -21.64
CA GLY A 69 -1.04 -4.77 -21.57
C GLY A 69 -0.77 -3.31 -21.91
N LYS A 70 -1.81 -2.50 -22.18
CA LYS A 70 -1.63 -1.09 -22.57
C LYS A 70 -1.31 -0.17 -21.40
N ARG A 71 -1.81 -0.43 -20.20
CA ARG A 71 -1.58 0.41 -19.00
C ARG A 71 -1.53 -0.42 -17.73
N LYS A 72 -0.33 -0.47 -17.15
CA LYS A 72 -0.13 -0.98 -15.79
C LYS A 72 -0.98 -0.17 -14.81
N GLY A 73 -1.66 -0.85 -13.90
CA GLY A 73 -2.43 -0.20 -12.84
C GLY A 73 -1.56 0.78 -12.05
N ALA A 74 -2.10 1.97 -11.78
CA ALA A 74 -1.40 3.01 -11.04
C ALA A 74 -2.11 3.25 -9.70
N PHE A 75 -1.39 2.96 -8.62
CA PHE A 75 -1.82 3.28 -7.27
C PHE A 75 -1.01 4.45 -6.73
N HIS A 76 -1.70 5.37 -6.06
CA HIS A 76 -1.10 6.45 -5.26
C HIS A 76 -1.40 6.16 -3.80
N VAL A 77 -0.36 6.16 -2.97
CA VAL A 77 -0.53 5.98 -1.52
C VAL A 77 -0.15 7.27 -0.80
N TYR A 78 -1.03 7.67 0.11
CA TYR A 78 -0.88 8.85 0.94
C TYR A 78 -0.62 8.44 2.38
N LEU A 79 0.45 9.01 2.94
CA LEU A 79 0.85 8.85 4.34
C LEU A 79 1.13 10.22 4.94
N GLU A 80 0.73 10.40 6.19
CA GLU A 80 1.00 11.62 6.95
C GLU A 80 2.38 11.56 7.61
N PRO A 81 3.10 12.70 7.73
CA PRO A 81 4.51 12.72 8.12
C PRO A 81 4.79 12.27 9.56
N TRP A 82 3.76 12.25 10.42
CA TRP A 82 3.89 11.84 11.81
C TRP A 82 3.84 10.31 12.01
N HIS A 83 3.55 9.55 10.95
CA HIS A 83 3.48 8.10 11.02
C HIS A 83 4.87 7.50 11.27
N ALA A 84 4.99 6.53 12.19
CA ALA A 84 6.31 6.01 12.60
C ALA A 84 7.08 5.34 11.44
N ASP A 85 6.38 4.74 10.48
CA ASP A 85 6.99 4.13 9.27
C ASP A 85 7.25 5.13 8.12
N VAL A 86 7.22 6.45 8.37
CA VAL A 86 7.40 7.47 7.30
C VAL A 86 8.74 7.36 6.58
N PHE A 87 9.82 7.05 7.29
CA PHE A 87 11.14 6.92 6.69
C PHE A 87 11.23 5.70 5.78
N GLU A 88 10.68 4.56 6.22
CA GLU A 88 10.61 3.35 5.40
C GLU A 88 9.72 3.57 4.16
N PHE A 89 8.61 4.30 4.31
CA PHE A 89 7.74 4.67 3.20
C PHE A 89 8.45 5.52 2.14
N LEU A 90 9.30 6.47 2.56
CA LEU A 90 10.09 7.30 1.64
C LEU A 90 11.17 6.49 0.91
N ASP A 91 11.72 5.47 1.57
CA ASP A 91 12.74 4.60 0.99
C ASP A 91 12.18 3.66 -0.10
N LEU A 92 10.88 3.38 -0.11
CA LEU A 92 10.21 2.59 -1.17
C LEU A 92 10.41 3.13 -2.59
N ARG A 93 10.65 4.45 -2.73
CA ARG A 93 10.85 5.10 -4.04
C ARG A 93 12.31 5.08 -4.52
N LYS A 94 13.27 4.69 -3.67
CA LYS A 94 14.68 4.72 -4.04
C LYS A 94 15.01 3.54 -4.97
N ASN A 95 15.61 3.85 -6.13
CA ASN A 95 16.08 2.82 -7.07
C ASN A 95 17.27 1.99 -6.54
N HIS A 96 18.03 2.55 -5.57
CA HIS A 96 19.18 1.90 -4.96
C HIS A 96 18.80 1.40 -3.56
N GLY A 97 18.69 0.08 -3.39
CA GLY A 97 18.28 -0.56 -2.13
C GLY A 97 18.07 -2.07 -2.29
N LYS A 98 17.68 -2.77 -1.22
CA LYS A 98 17.32 -4.19 -1.27
C LYS A 98 16.11 -4.37 -2.22
N VAL A 99 16.23 -5.28 -3.20
CA VAL A 99 15.27 -5.54 -4.29
C VAL A 99 13.82 -5.73 -3.82
N TYR A 100 13.62 -6.11 -2.56
CA TYR A 100 12.31 -6.38 -1.98
C TYR A 100 11.35 -5.18 -1.88
N TYR A 101 11.79 -3.93 -2.09
CA TYR A 101 10.98 -2.73 -1.84
C TYR A 101 10.50 -1.99 -3.11
N TRP A 102 10.61 -2.60 -4.29
CA TRP A 102 10.23 -1.95 -5.55
C TRP A 102 8.71 -1.84 -5.70
N CYS A 103 8.21 -0.61 -5.56
CA CYS A 103 6.80 -0.28 -5.64
C CYS A 103 6.57 0.67 -6.83
N TYR A 104 5.74 0.30 -7.82
CA TYR A 104 5.24 1.19 -8.87
C TYR A 104 4.12 2.11 -8.33
N LEU A 105 4.28 2.57 -7.09
CA LEU A 105 3.33 3.36 -6.35
C LEU A 105 3.87 4.78 -6.25
N SER A 106 3.06 5.75 -6.67
CA SER A 106 3.43 7.15 -6.56
C SER A 106 3.12 7.62 -5.13
N SER A 107 4.14 7.61 -4.28
CA SER A 107 4.07 8.07 -2.90
C SER A 107 3.98 9.60 -2.85
N TYR A 108 2.91 10.14 -2.26
CA TYR A 108 2.74 11.57 -2.02
C TYR A 108 2.65 11.85 -0.52
N LEU A 109 3.55 12.70 -0.02
CA LEU A 109 3.44 13.29 1.31
C LEU A 109 2.44 14.44 1.24
N LYS A 110 1.41 14.42 2.09
CA LYS A 110 0.50 15.56 2.22
C LYS A 110 1.24 16.66 2.99
N LYS A 111 1.55 17.78 2.33
CA LYS A 111 2.11 18.98 2.97
C LYS A 111 1.04 19.71 3.76
#